data_AF-A0AAJ0GHX0-F1
#
_entry.id   AF-A0AAJ0GHX0-F1
#
_cell.length_a   1.000
_cell.length_b   1.000
_cell.length_c   1.000
_cell.angle_alpha   90.00
_cell.angle_beta   90.00
_cell.angle_gamma   90.00
#
_symmetry.space_group_name_H-M   'P 1'
#
loop_
_entity.id
_entity.type
_entity.pdbx_description
1 polymer ?
#
loop_
_entity_poly.entity_id
_entity_poly.type
_entity_poly.pdbx_seq_one_letter_code
_entity_poly.pdbx_strand_id
1 'polypeptide(L)'
;MKVTSGALALLSCFTSVVLAASSWSFDDATLSVQGKAAGVGGGVKEKLSPNSPLSKAITLSAADTLKISLTTKEGKTGARPHQAFLTFNDADTGLQESLVLSVKENGKAKIDVSQKDLPYQLLTSSKPLKASIVLASFGSSTPYEQHAFTLDVQTDASAPPAAPSTAERYTSKPEIHHIFRDDPKSGPKIISLVFTLAILGTLPLLLGAWLFLGGNANHVSKAFGAKPLAHGLFFGSIVAMEGVFFMYYVSWNLFQLLPVAAIVGMVAFVSGSRALTEVQGRRLAGER
;
A
#
# COMPACT_ATOMS: atom_id res chain seq x y z
N MET A 1 -95.18 18.31 13.45
CA MET A 1 -93.99 17.44 13.37
C MET A 1 -93.11 17.96 12.22
N LYS A 2 -91.85 18.35 12.53
CA LYS A 2 -90.71 18.76 11.64
C LYS A 2 -90.88 20.09 10.84
N VAL A 3 -90.22 21.22 11.17
CA VAL A 3 -88.77 21.62 11.13
C VAL A 3 -88.26 21.76 9.67
N THR A 4 -88.30 22.95 9.02
CA THR A 4 -87.38 24.13 9.00
C THR A 4 -85.92 23.86 8.57
N SER A 5 -85.47 24.58 7.54
CA SER A 5 -84.05 24.83 7.23
C SER A 5 -83.93 26.19 6.54
N GLY A 6 -83.27 27.14 7.21
CA GLY A 6 -82.85 28.43 6.68
C GLY A 6 -81.45 28.70 7.22
N ALA A 7 -80.46 28.78 6.33
CA ALA A 7 -79.07 29.04 6.67
C ALA A 7 -78.79 30.54 6.64
N LEU A 8 -78.28 31.08 7.76
CA LEU A 8 -77.82 32.46 7.90
C LEU A 8 -76.28 32.41 8.08
N ALA A 9 -75.53 33.03 7.18
CA ALA A 9 -74.07 33.12 7.26
C ALA A 9 -73.65 34.39 8.02
N LEU A 10 -72.80 34.22 9.04
CA LEU A 10 -72.24 35.29 9.87
C LEU A 10 -70.73 35.35 9.63
N LEU A 11 -70.25 36.51 9.18
CA LEU A 11 -68.85 36.79 8.85
C LEU A 11 -68.20 37.56 10.02
N SER A 12 -67.15 37.00 10.63
CA SER A 12 -66.39 37.64 11.71
C SER A 12 -64.95 37.93 11.28
N CYS A 13 -64.58 39.22 11.25
CA CYS A 13 -63.21 39.67 11.02
C CYS A 13 -62.43 39.71 12.34
N PHE A 14 -61.34 38.94 12.45
CA PHE A 14 -60.31 39.12 13.46
C PHE A 14 -59.10 39.83 12.84
N THR A 15 -58.81 41.05 13.28
CA THR A 15 -57.54 41.73 12.99
C THR A 15 -56.47 41.21 13.94
N SER A 16 -55.55 40.40 13.43
CA SER A 16 -54.35 39.99 14.17
C SER A 16 -53.30 41.10 14.11
N VAL A 17 -52.95 41.64 15.28
CA VAL A 17 -51.74 42.45 15.46
C VAL A 17 -50.55 41.49 15.37
N VAL A 18 -49.79 41.58 14.28
CA VAL A 18 -48.53 40.85 14.12
C VAL A 18 -47.50 41.47 15.06
N LEU A 19 -47.27 40.84 16.21
CA LEU A 19 -46.07 41.07 17.02
C LEU A 19 -44.87 40.66 16.16
N ALA A 20 -44.04 41.61 15.76
CA ALA A 20 -42.79 41.32 15.08
C ALA A 20 -41.93 40.42 15.98
N ALA A 21 -41.65 39.21 15.53
CA ALA A 21 -40.71 38.31 16.20
C ALA A 21 -39.36 39.02 16.30
N SER A 22 -38.82 39.14 17.51
CA SER A 22 -37.48 39.70 17.74
C SER A 22 -36.44 38.81 17.06
N SER A 23 -35.42 39.39 16.45
CA SER A 23 -34.33 38.63 15.82
C SER A 23 -33.04 38.76 16.62
N TRP A 24 -32.28 37.67 16.74
CA TRP A 24 -30.93 37.73 17.30
C TRP A 24 -29.97 38.40 16.32
N SER A 25 -29.08 39.22 16.84
CA SER A 25 -28.00 39.87 16.09
C SER A 25 -26.87 40.25 17.05
N PHE A 26 -25.84 40.92 16.55
CA PHE A 26 -24.78 41.48 17.39
C PHE A 26 -24.38 42.88 16.93
N ASP A 27 -23.83 43.67 17.85
CA ASP A 27 -23.23 44.97 17.59
C ASP A 27 -21.84 45.06 18.24
N ASP A 28 -21.07 46.09 17.84
CA ASP A 28 -19.72 46.36 18.34
C ASP A 28 -18.77 45.15 18.27
N ALA A 29 -18.93 44.32 17.25
CA ALA A 29 -18.11 43.14 17.07
C ALA A 29 -16.73 43.52 16.51
N THR A 30 -15.70 43.16 17.27
CA THR A 30 -14.31 43.36 16.92
C THR A 30 -13.61 42.02 16.94
N LEU A 31 -12.97 41.68 15.82
CA LEU A 31 -12.07 40.56 15.68
C LEU A 31 -10.64 41.07 15.79
N SER A 32 -9.82 40.42 16.60
CA SER A 32 -8.41 40.77 16.74
C SER A 32 -7.52 39.54 16.79
N VAL A 33 -6.41 39.53 16.05
CA VAL A 33 -5.40 38.48 16.12
C VAL A 33 -4.19 39.04 16.85
N GLN A 34 -3.92 38.55 18.06
CA GLN A 34 -2.81 39.03 18.89
C GLN A 34 -1.67 38.03 18.89
N GLY A 35 -0.54 38.39 18.28
CA GLY A 35 0.70 37.61 18.33
C GLY A 35 1.51 37.87 19.60
N LYS A 36 2.19 36.83 20.12
CA LYS A 36 2.99 36.89 21.36
C LYS A 36 4.15 37.90 21.30
N ALA A 37 4.63 38.24 20.10
CA ALA A 37 5.71 39.22 19.86
C ALA A 37 5.22 40.67 19.67
N ALA A 38 3.91 40.90 19.49
CA ALA A 38 3.37 42.20 19.05
C ALA A 38 2.92 43.13 20.18
N GLY A 39 3.13 42.75 21.45
CA GLY A 39 2.64 43.52 22.60
C GLY A 39 1.10 43.67 22.66
N VAL A 40 0.60 44.45 23.62
CA VAL A 40 -0.84 44.75 23.73
C VAL A 40 -1.20 45.80 22.66
N GLY A 41 -1.68 45.34 21.50
CA GLY A 41 -2.26 46.21 20.47
C GLY A 41 -1.70 46.07 19.05
N GLY A 42 -0.60 45.33 18.83
CA GLY A 42 0.04 45.19 17.51
C GLY A 42 -0.55 44.11 16.59
N GLY A 43 -1.81 43.71 16.82
CA GLY A 43 -2.50 42.67 16.07
C GLY A 43 -3.42 43.21 14.97
N VAL A 44 -3.76 42.38 13.98
CA VAL A 44 -4.81 42.70 12.99
C VAL A 44 -6.12 42.90 13.74
N LYS A 45 -6.80 44.04 13.54
CA LYS A 45 -8.11 44.35 14.12
C LYS A 45 -9.09 44.64 13.00
N GLU A 46 -10.16 43.85 12.93
CA GLU A 46 -11.22 43.99 11.93
C GLU A 46 -12.56 44.14 12.64
N LYS A 47 -13.44 44.96 12.07
CA LYS A 47 -14.80 45.13 12.57
C LYS A 47 -15.70 44.10 11.89
N LEU A 48 -16.44 43.32 12.67
CA LEU A 48 -17.43 42.39 12.15
C LEU A 48 -18.80 43.09 12.13
N SER A 49 -19.56 42.84 11.07
CA SER A 49 -20.92 43.35 10.90
C SER A 49 -21.89 42.20 10.64
N PRO A 50 -23.13 42.26 11.16
CA PRO A 50 -24.16 41.29 10.81
C PRO A 50 -24.41 41.27 9.29
N ASN A 51 -24.64 40.09 8.72
CA ASN A 51 -24.94 39.88 7.29
C ASN A 51 -23.86 40.31 6.28
N SER A 52 -22.67 40.71 6.71
CA SER A 52 -21.57 41.08 5.82
C SER A 52 -20.27 40.41 6.28
N PRO A 53 -19.89 39.28 5.68
CA PRO A 53 -18.66 38.58 6.03
C PRO A 53 -17.43 39.39 5.63
N LEU A 54 -16.32 39.19 6.35
CA LEU A 54 -15.03 39.76 5.95
C LEU A 54 -14.57 39.17 4.61
N SER A 55 -14.17 40.04 3.68
CA SER A 55 -13.69 39.65 2.35
C SER A 55 -12.28 39.06 2.36
N LYS A 56 -11.46 39.44 3.36
CA LYS A 56 -10.09 38.95 3.53
C LYS A 56 -10.05 37.82 4.56
N ALA A 57 -9.35 36.74 4.22
CA ALA A 57 -9.08 35.66 5.17
C ALA A 57 -8.15 36.16 6.30
N ILE A 58 -8.45 35.75 7.51
CA ILE A 58 -7.67 36.05 8.72
C ILE A 58 -6.69 34.91 8.95
N THR A 59 -5.40 35.21 9.01
CA THR A 59 -4.35 34.21 9.28
C THR A 59 -4.10 34.05 10.77
N LEU A 60 -4.05 32.81 11.26
CA LEU A 60 -3.73 32.46 12.64
C LEU A 60 -2.46 31.60 12.69
N SER A 61 -1.34 32.18 13.12
CA SER A 61 -0.07 31.47 13.34
C SER A 61 -0.01 30.76 14.70
N ALA A 62 0.96 29.85 14.87
CA ALA A 62 1.11 29.00 16.05
C ALA A 62 1.22 29.74 17.40
N ALA A 63 1.76 30.96 17.40
CA ALA A 63 1.93 31.79 18.61
C ALA A 63 0.82 32.82 18.83
N ASP A 64 -0.18 32.86 17.95
CA ASP A 64 -1.20 33.90 17.94
C ASP A 64 -2.48 33.44 18.65
N THR A 65 -3.24 34.40 19.17
CA THR A 65 -4.56 34.18 19.76
C THR A 65 -5.57 35.05 19.04
N LEU A 66 -6.60 34.42 18.48
CA LEU A 66 -7.76 35.08 17.91
C LEU A 66 -8.73 35.47 19.02
N LYS A 67 -8.99 36.76 19.19
CA LYS A 67 -9.94 37.29 20.17
C LYS A 67 -11.10 37.95 19.47
N ILE A 68 -12.31 37.55 19.81
CA ILE A 68 -13.55 38.16 19.31
C ILE A 68 -14.30 38.73 20.50
N SER A 69 -14.67 40.01 20.41
CA SER A 69 -15.51 40.69 21.38
C SER A 69 -16.71 41.27 20.65
N LEU A 70 -17.92 40.94 21.06
CA LEU A 70 -19.17 41.43 20.45
C LEU A 70 -20.23 41.67 21.51
N THR A 71 -21.29 42.41 21.18
CA THR A 71 -22.45 42.60 22.05
C THR A 71 -23.67 41.96 21.41
N THR A 72 -24.18 40.88 21.98
CA THR A 72 -25.37 40.17 21.49
C THR A 72 -26.64 40.97 21.77
N LYS A 73 -27.54 40.99 20.79
CA LYS A 73 -28.81 41.72 20.86
C LYS A 73 -29.97 40.82 20.45
N GLU A 74 -31.06 40.94 21.18
CA GLU A 74 -32.38 40.43 20.80
C GLU A 74 -33.22 41.63 20.37
N GLY A 75 -33.44 41.80 19.06
CA GLY A 75 -33.99 43.03 18.50
C GLY A 75 -33.06 44.23 18.74
N LYS A 76 -33.49 45.20 19.56
CA LYS A 76 -32.71 46.43 19.85
C LYS A 76 -32.01 46.41 21.21
N THR A 77 -32.34 45.44 22.07
CA THR A 77 -31.84 45.36 23.45
C THR A 77 -30.69 44.38 23.56
N GLY A 78 -29.62 44.77 24.25
CA GLY A 78 -28.54 43.85 24.61
C GLY A 78 -29.07 42.77 25.55
N ALA A 79 -28.92 41.51 25.16
CA ALA A 79 -29.47 40.37 25.89
C ALA A 79 -28.53 39.18 25.81
N ARG A 80 -28.57 38.31 26.83
CA ARG A 80 -27.76 37.09 26.88
C ARG A 80 -28.53 35.93 26.20
N PRO A 81 -28.07 35.42 25.04
CA PRO A 81 -28.68 34.26 24.41
C PRO A 81 -28.39 32.98 25.21
N HIS A 82 -29.23 31.96 25.01
CA HIS A 82 -29.02 30.64 25.61
C HIS A 82 -27.87 29.88 24.94
N GLN A 83 -27.69 30.07 23.63
CA GLN A 83 -26.61 29.50 22.82
C GLN A 83 -25.84 30.63 22.15
N ALA A 84 -24.53 30.65 22.35
CA ALA A 84 -23.61 31.54 21.66
C ALA A 84 -22.35 30.76 21.31
N PHE A 85 -22.23 30.39 20.05
CA PHE A 85 -21.10 29.62 19.54
C PHE A 85 -20.39 30.32 18.40
N LEU A 86 -19.06 30.16 18.37
CA LEU A 86 -18.24 30.38 17.20
C LEU A 86 -17.96 29.01 16.58
N THR A 87 -18.52 28.75 15.41
CA THR A 87 -18.41 27.46 14.74
C THR A 87 -17.44 27.58 13.57
N PHE A 88 -16.40 26.75 13.57
CA PHE A 88 -15.49 26.55 12.45
C PHE A 88 -15.94 25.35 11.65
N ASN A 89 -16.02 25.51 10.33
CA ASN A 89 -16.38 24.45 9.39
C ASN A 89 -15.30 24.28 8.33
N ASP A 90 -14.85 23.04 8.15
CA ASP A 90 -13.97 22.64 7.05
C ASP A 90 -14.81 22.23 5.84
N ALA A 91 -14.62 22.92 4.72
CA ALA A 91 -15.37 22.68 3.49
C ALA A 91 -15.04 21.34 2.81
N ASP A 92 -13.86 20.77 3.04
CA ASP A 92 -13.43 19.53 2.37
C ASP A 92 -13.92 18.28 3.12
N THR A 93 -13.78 18.28 4.44
CA THR A 93 -14.15 17.15 5.29
C THR A 93 -15.57 17.24 5.83
N GLY A 94 -16.17 18.43 5.82
CA GLY A 94 -17.44 18.73 6.48
C GLY A 94 -17.36 18.72 8.01
N LEU A 95 -16.16 18.63 8.58
CA LEU A 95 -15.95 18.64 10.03
C LEU A 95 -16.26 20.02 10.60
N GLN A 96 -16.95 20.04 11.74
CA GLN A 96 -17.32 21.27 12.43
C GLN A 96 -16.89 21.20 13.88
N GLU A 97 -16.33 22.30 14.37
CA GLU A 97 -16.02 22.51 15.79
C GLU A 97 -16.71 23.77 16.27
N SER A 98 -17.42 23.70 17.40
CA SER A 98 -18.17 24.84 17.96
C SER A 98 -17.62 25.23 19.31
N LEU A 99 -17.04 26.44 19.39
CA LEU A 99 -16.48 26.99 20.60
C LEU A 99 -17.45 27.96 21.27
N VAL A 100 -17.53 27.93 22.60
CA VAL A 100 -18.53 28.70 23.35
C VAL A 100 -18.05 30.14 23.61
N LEU A 101 -18.91 31.12 23.34
CA LEU A 101 -18.68 32.52 23.71
C LEU A 101 -19.02 32.74 25.19
N SER A 102 -18.15 33.42 25.93
CA SER A 102 -18.44 33.86 27.29
C SER A 102 -19.30 35.11 27.27
N VAL A 103 -20.61 34.96 27.49
CA VAL A 103 -21.59 36.06 27.43
C VAL A 103 -22.04 36.49 28.82
N LYS A 104 -21.91 37.79 29.11
CA LYS A 104 -22.44 38.43 30.33
C LYS A 104 -23.93 38.77 30.19
N GLU A 105 -24.60 39.05 31.30
CA GLU A 105 -26.03 39.42 31.32
C GLU A 105 -26.35 40.65 30.45
N ASN A 106 -25.41 41.58 30.31
CA ASN A 106 -25.56 42.77 29.46
C ASN A 106 -25.33 42.51 27.95
N GLY A 107 -25.24 41.25 27.53
CA GLY A 107 -25.00 40.86 26.15
C GLY A 107 -23.54 40.96 25.68
N LYS A 108 -22.61 41.46 26.51
CA LYS A 108 -21.18 41.48 26.12
C LYS A 108 -20.61 40.07 26.10
N ALA A 109 -20.17 39.64 24.93
CA ALA A 109 -19.60 38.33 24.65
C ALA A 109 -18.12 38.43 24.29
N LYS A 110 -17.32 37.49 24.78
CA LYS A 110 -15.90 37.35 24.43
C LYS A 110 -15.51 35.90 24.22
N ILE A 111 -14.61 35.67 23.28
CA ILE A 111 -13.95 34.39 23.08
C ILE A 111 -12.50 34.62 22.65
N ASP A 112 -11.60 33.87 23.25
CA ASP A 112 -10.18 33.82 22.90
C ASP A 112 -9.91 32.40 22.40
N VAL A 113 -9.41 32.27 21.17
CA VAL A 113 -9.15 31.00 20.49
C VAL A 113 -7.69 30.96 20.09
N SER A 114 -6.98 29.94 20.55
CA SER A 114 -5.63 29.61 20.13
C SER A 114 -5.62 28.32 19.31
N GLN A 115 -4.51 28.00 18.63
CA GLN A 115 -4.40 26.72 17.92
C GLN A 115 -4.54 25.49 18.85
N LYS A 116 -4.32 25.64 20.16
CA LYS A 116 -4.49 24.53 21.13
C LYS A 116 -5.95 24.19 21.39
N ASP A 117 -6.85 25.14 21.16
CA ASP A 117 -8.29 24.99 21.36
C ASP A 117 -8.97 24.38 20.13
N LEU A 118 -8.24 24.24 19.01
CA LEU A 118 -8.73 23.63 17.79
C LEU A 118 -8.31 22.15 17.71
N PRO A 119 -9.22 21.25 17.31
CA PRO A 119 -8.88 19.85 17.08
C PRO A 119 -7.89 19.72 15.92
N TYR A 120 -7.04 18.68 15.98
CA TYR A 120 -5.96 18.50 15.01
C TYR A 120 -6.45 18.45 13.56
N GLN A 121 -7.66 17.92 13.32
CA GLN A 121 -8.25 17.84 11.98
C GLN A 121 -8.44 19.20 11.34
N LEU A 122 -8.84 20.21 12.13
CA LEU A 122 -9.01 21.58 11.64
C LEU A 122 -7.67 22.31 11.51
N LEU A 123 -6.67 21.97 12.34
CA LEU A 123 -5.31 22.50 12.23
C LEU A 123 -4.58 22.00 10.98
N THR A 124 -4.85 20.78 10.54
CA THR A 124 -4.22 20.14 9.36
C THR A 124 -5.06 20.27 8.09
N SER A 125 -6.13 21.07 8.09
CA SER A 125 -6.97 21.25 6.90
C SER A 125 -6.17 21.96 5.80
N SER A 126 -6.35 21.51 4.55
CA SER A 126 -5.71 22.10 3.37
C SER A 126 -6.35 23.41 2.92
N LYS A 127 -7.56 23.71 3.40
CA LYS A 127 -8.31 24.91 3.03
C LYS A 127 -8.60 25.80 4.24
N PRO A 128 -8.76 27.11 4.02
CA PRO A 128 -9.20 28.02 5.07
C PRO A 128 -10.57 27.62 5.64
N LEU A 129 -10.69 27.68 6.96
CA LEU A 129 -11.88 27.30 7.72
C LEU A 129 -12.94 28.40 7.65
N LYS A 130 -14.19 28.01 7.45
CA LYS A 130 -15.33 28.93 7.45
C LYS A 130 -15.78 29.17 8.89
N ALA A 131 -15.63 30.38 9.41
CA ALA A 131 -16.11 30.75 10.74
C ALA A 131 -17.52 31.36 10.65
N SER A 132 -18.43 30.83 11.46
CA SER A 132 -19.82 31.29 11.58
C SER A 132 -20.13 31.60 13.03
N ILE A 133 -20.95 32.63 13.26
CA ILE A 133 -21.43 32.99 14.60
C ILE A 133 -22.88 32.49 14.71
N VAL A 134 -23.14 31.73 15.76
CA VAL A 134 -24.45 31.15 16.07
C VAL A 134 -24.96 31.76 17.37
N LEU A 135 -26.06 32.49 17.32
CA LEU A 135 -26.75 33.05 18.48
C LEU A 135 -28.21 32.59 18.47
N ALA A 136 -28.63 31.90 19.53
CA ALA A 136 -29.99 31.42 19.65
C ALA A 136 -30.45 31.40 21.12
N SER A 137 -31.75 31.50 21.34
CA SER A 137 -32.37 31.33 22.66
C SER A 137 -33.66 30.52 22.52
N PHE A 138 -34.16 30.01 23.63
CA PHE A 138 -35.49 29.43 23.67
C PHE A 138 -36.53 30.56 23.54
N GLY A 139 -37.52 30.41 22.65
CA GLY A 139 -38.57 31.40 22.46
C GLY A 139 -39.01 31.54 21.01
N SER A 140 -39.71 32.63 20.72
CA SER A 140 -40.19 32.99 19.37
C SER A 140 -39.20 33.86 18.59
N SER A 141 -38.02 34.16 19.14
CA SER A 141 -37.03 34.98 18.45
C SER A 141 -36.30 34.21 17.36
N THR A 142 -36.07 34.85 16.21
CA THR A 142 -35.38 34.20 15.08
C THR A 142 -33.89 34.05 15.40
N PRO A 143 -33.30 32.84 15.31
CA PRO A 143 -31.88 32.62 15.60
C PRO A 143 -31.00 33.28 14.54
N TYR A 144 -29.78 33.61 14.92
CA TYR A 144 -28.75 34.13 14.03
C TYR A 144 -27.73 33.04 13.75
N GLU A 145 -27.58 32.64 12.49
CA GLU A 145 -26.51 31.76 12.04
C GLU A 145 -25.98 32.29 10.71
N GLN A 146 -24.81 32.91 10.74
CA GLN A 146 -24.20 33.45 9.52
C GLN A 146 -22.68 33.36 9.54
N HIS A 147 -22.13 33.26 8.34
CA HIS A 147 -20.70 33.34 8.09
C HIS A 147 -20.19 34.73 8.46
N ALA A 148 -19.16 34.79 9.31
CA ALA A 148 -18.56 36.04 9.76
C ALA A 148 -17.22 36.31 9.05
N PHE A 149 -16.35 35.31 8.95
CA PHE A 149 -15.03 35.45 8.34
C PHE A 149 -14.42 34.08 8.01
N THR A 150 -13.37 34.09 7.19
CA THR A 150 -12.60 32.89 6.85
C THR A 150 -11.28 32.89 7.62
N LEU A 151 -10.93 31.76 8.26
CA LEU A 151 -9.74 31.59 9.08
C LEU A 151 -8.73 30.68 8.36
N ASP A 152 -7.56 31.22 8.03
CA ASP A 152 -6.43 30.45 7.50
C ASP A 152 -5.47 30.08 8.64
N VAL A 153 -5.31 28.78 8.92
CA VAL A 153 -4.51 28.29 10.04
C VAL A 153 -3.11 27.94 9.54
N GLN A 154 -2.10 28.71 9.96
CA GLN A 154 -0.72 28.45 9.60
C GLN A 154 -0.01 27.72 10.74
N THR A 155 0.26 26.43 10.53
CA THR A 155 1.02 25.60 11.47
C THR A 155 2.52 25.80 11.26
N ASP A 156 3.31 25.62 12.33
CA ASP A 156 4.76 25.70 12.24
C ASP A 156 5.31 24.46 11.51
N ALA A 157 5.97 24.69 10.37
CA ALA A 157 6.59 23.63 9.59
C ALA A 157 7.70 22.88 10.36
N SER A 158 8.30 23.53 11.37
CA SER A 158 9.36 22.94 12.19
C SER A 158 8.82 22.01 13.29
N ALA A 159 7.55 22.14 13.64
CA ALA A 159 6.89 21.38 14.68
C ALA A 159 5.44 21.06 14.27
N PRO A 160 5.24 20.09 13.35
CA PRO A 160 3.91 19.74 12.88
C PRO A 160 3.00 19.26 14.03
N PRO A 161 1.69 19.56 13.99
CA PRO A 161 0.76 19.07 14.99
C PRO A 161 0.82 17.55 15.08
N ALA A 162 0.82 17.01 16.31
CA ALA A 162 0.78 15.57 16.53
C ALA A 162 -0.57 15.01 16.05
N ALA A 163 -0.62 14.54 14.80
CA ALA A 163 -1.77 13.84 14.27
C ALA A 163 -1.79 12.42 14.84
N PRO A 164 -2.88 11.98 15.52
CA PRO A 164 -3.02 10.59 15.90
C PRO A 164 -3.05 9.70 14.65
N SER A 165 -2.66 8.44 14.82
CA SER A 165 -2.76 7.46 13.72
C SER A 165 -4.20 7.42 13.20
N THR A 166 -4.33 7.29 11.88
CA THR A 166 -5.64 7.19 11.22
C THR A 166 -6.43 6.08 11.89
N ALA A 167 -7.62 6.40 12.40
CA ALA A 167 -8.48 5.42 13.05
C ALA A 167 -8.73 4.24 12.10
N GLU A 168 -8.55 3.02 12.60
CA GLU A 168 -8.82 1.83 11.82
C GLU A 168 -10.30 1.82 11.41
N ARG A 169 -10.54 1.88 10.09
CA ARG A 169 -11.89 1.70 9.52
C ARG A 169 -12.08 0.25 9.13
N TYR A 170 -13.23 -0.31 9.51
CA TYR A 170 -13.66 -1.64 9.07
C TYR A 170 -14.08 -1.60 7.60
N THR A 171 -13.09 -1.56 6.71
CA THR A 171 -13.24 -1.67 5.27
C THR A 171 -12.48 -2.89 4.76
N SER A 172 -12.79 -3.34 3.53
CA SER A 172 -12.05 -4.41 2.89
C SER A 172 -10.57 -4.01 2.76
N LYS A 173 -9.68 -4.90 3.22
CA LYS A 173 -8.23 -4.71 3.07
C LYS A 173 -7.82 -5.05 1.63
N PRO A 174 -6.71 -4.47 1.14
CA PRO A 174 -6.16 -4.86 -0.15
C PRO A 174 -5.81 -6.36 -0.17
N GLU A 175 -6.02 -6.99 -1.32
CA GLU A 175 -5.67 -8.39 -1.54
C GLU A 175 -4.15 -8.59 -1.53
N ILE A 176 -3.68 -9.70 -0.96
CA ILE A 176 -2.26 -10.05 -0.89
C ILE A 176 -1.97 -11.13 -1.93
N HIS A 177 -1.11 -10.81 -2.91
CA HIS A 177 -0.65 -11.78 -3.91
C HIS A 177 0.72 -12.36 -3.50
N HIS A 178 0.85 -13.69 -3.55
CA HIS A 178 2.14 -14.35 -3.35
C HIS A 178 3.05 -14.13 -4.57
N ILE A 179 4.25 -13.60 -4.34
CA ILE A 179 5.25 -13.38 -5.38
C ILE A 179 6.16 -14.61 -5.43
N PHE A 180 6.08 -15.38 -6.52
CA PHE A 180 6.96 -16.51 -6.77
C PHE A 180 8.38 -16.04 -7.09
N ARG A 181 9.35 -16.91 -6.83
CA ARG A 181 10.74 -16.67 -7.22
C ARG A 181 10.86 -16.75 -8.74
N ASP A 182 11.61 -15.83 -9.33
CA ASP A 182 11.93 -15.86 -10.75
C ASP A 182 12.69 -17.14 -11.13
N ASP A 183 12.40 -17.68 -12.32
CA ASP A 183 13.10 -18.84 -12.86
C ASP A 183 14.59 -18.55 -13.08
N PRO A 184 15.48 -19.53 -12.82
CA PRO A 184 16.90 -19.37 -13.06
C PRO A 184 17.19 -19.15 -14.56
N LYS A 185 17.96 -18.10 -14.88
CA LYS A 185 18.35 -17.80 -16.26
C LYS A 185 19.49 -18.72 -16.70
N SER A 186 19.26 -19.47 -17.76
CA SER A 186 20.30 -20.26 -18.45
C SER A 186 21.17 -19.38 -19.35
N GLY A 187 22.44 -19.74 -19.53
CA GLY A 187 23.38 -19.03 -20.40
C GLY A 187 23.10 -19.21 -21.91
N PRO A 188 23.85 -18.51 -22.79
CA PRO A 188 23.68 -18.60 -24.23
C PRO A 188 23.97 -20.00 -24.79
N LYS A 189 23.03 -20.57 -25.56
CA LYS A 189 23.14 -21.93 -26.16
C LYS A 189 24.36 -22.12 -27.06
N ILE A 190 24.82 -21.04 -27.72
CA ILE A 190 25.97 -21.07 -28.63
C ILE A 190 27.24 -21.46 -27.88
N ILE A 191 27.43 -20.92 -26.67
CA ILE A 191 28.61 -21.21 -25.84
C ILE A 191 28.62 -22.69 -25.47
N SER A 192 27.49 -23.22 -24.98
CA SER A 192 27.35 -24.64 -24.67
C SER A 192 27.65 -25.52 -25.89
N LEU A 193 27.12 -25.17 -27.07
CA LEU A 193 27.32 -25.94 -28.30
C LEU A 193 28.79 -25.99 -28.73
N VAL A 194 29.50 -24.86 -28.68
CA VAL A 194 30.93 -24.78 -29.03
C VAL A 194 31.76 -25.71 -28.15
N PHE A 195 31.53 -25.69 -26.83
CA PHE A 195 32.26 -26.57 -25.91
C PHE A 195 31.88 -28.05 -26.09
N THR A 196 30.61 -28.36 -26.34
CA THR A 196 30.20 -29.74 -26.67
C THR A 196 30.91 -30.25 -27.93
N LEU A 197 30.98 -29.44 -28.99
CA LEU A 197 31.69 -29.79 -30.22
C LEU A 197 33.20 -29.91 -30.00
N ALA A 198 33.79 -29.04 -29.18
CA ALA A 198 35.20 -29.13 -28.83
C ALA A 198 35.52 -30.45 -28.12
N ILE A 199 34.69 -30.86 -27.15
CA ILE A 199 34.83 -32.15 -26.44
C ILE A 199 34.65 -33.31 -27.43
N LEU A 200 33.62 -33.31 -28.26
CA LEU A 200 33.41 -34.35 -29.27
C LEU A 200 34.58 -34.43 -30.27
N GLY A 201 35.21 -33.30 -30.60
CA GLY A 201 36.39 -33.23 -31.45
C GLY A 201 37.65 -33.87 -30.85
N THR A 202 37.73 -34.03 -29.52
CA THR A 202 38.85 -34.73 -28.88
C THR A 202 38.90 -36.24 -29.20
N LEU A 203 37.75 -36.87 -29.47
CA LEU A 203 37.66 -38.29 -29.80
C LEU A 203 38.33 -38.66 -31.14
N PRO A 204 38.04 -38.01 -32.29
CA PRO A 204 38.74 -38.31 -33.53
C PRO A 204 40.23 -37.93 -33.45
N LEU A 205 40.58 -36.88 -32.70
CA LEU A 205 41.99 -36.54 -32.45
C LEU A 205 42.72 -37.67 -31.70
N LEU A 206 42.10 -38.24 -30.68
CA LEU A 206 42.65 -39.40 -29.95
C LEU A 206 42.81 -40.62 -30.86
N LEU A 207 41.79 -40.95 -31.65
CA LEU A 207 41.87 -42.07 -32.59
C LEU A 207 42.95 -41.86 -33.65
N GLY A 208 43.07 -40.64 -34.19
CA GLY A 208 44.13 -40.26 -35.11
C GLY A 208 45.53 -40.37 -34.48
N ALA A 209 45.67 -39.95 -33.22
CA ALA A 209 46.92 -40.10 -32.48
C ALA A 209 47.30 -41.58 -32.28
N TRP A 210 46.34 -42.46 -31.93
CA TRP A 210 46.61 -43.90 -31.83
C TRP A 210 47.07 -44.51 -33.15
N LEU A 211 46.43 -44.14 -34.26
CA LEU A 211 46.85 -44.60 -35.59
C LEU A 211 48.26 -44.09 -35.94
N PHE A 212 48.56 -42.82 -35.64
CA PHE A 212 49.89 -42.24 -35.84
C PHE A 212 50.98 -42.96 -35.03
N LEU A 213 50.67 -43.38 -33.80
CA LEU A 213 51.58 -44.15 -32.94
C LEU A 213 51.67 -45.65 -33.33
N GLY A 214 50.97 -46.11 -34.36
CA GLY A 214 51.00 -47.49 -34.82
C GLY A 214 50.07 -48.46 -34.09
N GLY A 215 49.03 -47.95 -33.41
CA GLY A 215 47.96 -48.75 -32.85
C GLY A 215 47.29 -49.60 -33.91
N ASN A 216 47.20 -50.92 -33.69
CA ASN A 216 46.71 -51.89 -34.67
C ASN A 216 45.82 -52.97 -34.03
N ALA A 217 45.12 -53.70 -34.89
CA ALA A 217 44.20 -54.77 -34.53
C ALA A 217 44.66 -56.16 -35.06
N ASN A 218 45.96 -56.34 -35.31
CA ASN A 218 46.50 -57.50 -36.03
C ASN A 218 46.24 -58.84 -35.31
N HIS A 219 46.07 -58.81 -33.99
CA HIS A 219 45.81 -60.00 -33.17
C HIS A 219 44.33 -60.33 -32.94
N VAL A 220 43.40 -59.56 -33.52
CA VAL A 220 41.96 -59.80 -33.38
C VAL A 220 41.55 -61.11 -34.05
N SER A 221 41.96 -61.35 -35.30
CA SER A 221 41.63 -62.61 -36.00
C SER A 221 42.18 -63.83 -35.26
N LYS A 222 43.34 -63.71 -34.63
CA LYS A 222 43.96 -64.80 -33.87
C LYS A 222 43.25 -65.05 -32.55
N ALA A 223 42.85 -63.99 -31.84
CA ALA A 223 42.07 -64.07 -30.61
C ALA A 223 40.73 -64.80 -30.86
N PHE A 224 40.00 -64.39 -31.90
CA PHE A 224 38.72 -64.99 -32.26
C PHE A 224 38.86 -66.39 -32.88
N GLY A 225 39.99 -66.73 -33.50
CA GLY A 225 40.27 -68.09 -33.94
C GLY A 225 40.55 -69.05 -32.78
N ALA A 226 41.28 -68.61 -31.75
CA ALA A 226 41.66 -69.46 -30.62
C ALA A 226 40.52 -69.66 -29.60
N LYS A 227 39.83 -68.59 -29.20
CA LYS A 227 38.72 -68.65 -28.24
C LYS A 227 37.60 -67.67 -28.62
N PRO A 228 36.81 -67.96 -29.67
CA PRO A 228 35.79 -67.04 -30.20
C PRO A 228 34.75 -66.65 -29.16
N LEU A 229 34.24 -67.62 -28.39
CA LEU A 229 33.20 -67.37 -27.38
C LEU A 229 33.72 -66.54 -26.20
N ALA A 230 34.98 -66.74 -25.79
CA ALA A 230 35.54 -65.99 -24.66
C ALA A 230 35.77 -64.52 -25.04
N HIS A 231 36.39 -64.26 -26.18
CA HIS A 231 36.66 -62.90 -26.65
C HIS A 231 35.37 -62.17 -27.07
N GLY A 232 34.45 -62.86 -27.75
CA GLY A 232 33.17 -62.30 -28.16
C GLY A 232 32.27 -61.93 -26.99
N LEU A 233 32.09 -62.83 -26.01
CA LEU A 233 31.29 -62.54 -24.82
C LEU A 233 31.97 -61.50 -23.93
N PHE A 234 33.30 -61.50 -23.82
CA PHE A 234 34.00 -60.52 -23.01
C PHE A 234 33.85 -59.11 -23.59
N PHE A 235 34.16 -58.92 -24.88
CA PHE A 235 33.96 -57.61 -25.52
C PHE A 235 32.48 -57.20 -25.53
N GLY A 236 31.58 -58.14 -25.87
CA GLY A 236 30.14 -57.91 -25.84
C GLY A 236 29.64 -57.51 -24.45
N SER A 237 30.19 -58.07 -23.38
CA SER A 237 29.82 -57.71 -22.00
C SER A 237 30.27 -56.30 -21.61
N ILE A 238 31.42 -55.84 -22.12
CA ILE A 238 31.90 -54.46 -21.92
C ILE A 238 30.94 -53.49 -22.61
N VAL A 239 30.63 -53.73 -23.90
CA VAL A 239 29.68 -52.91 -24.66
C VAL A 239 28.27 -52.94 -24.02
N ALA A 240 27.83 -54.11 -23.56
CA ALA A 240 26.55 -54.24 -22.86
C ALA A 240 26.52 -53.47 -21.54
N MET A 241 27.62 -53.46 -20.78
CA MET A 241 27.71 -52.68 -19.53
C MET A 241 27.60 -51.18 -19.79
N GLU A 242 28.25 -50.66 -20.83
CA GLU A 242 28.09 -49.26 -21.25
C GLU A 242 26.63 -48.96 -21.65
N GLY A 243 25.97 -49.89 -22.34
CA GLY A 243 24.54 -49.80 -22.65
C GLY A 243 23.66 -49.77 -21.40
N VAL A 244 23.97 -50.56 -20.37
CA VAL A 244 23.28 -50.57 -19.08
C VAL A 244 23.44 -49.22 -18.38
N PHE A 245 24.64 -48.65 -18.35
CA PHE A 245 24.86 -47.32 -17.77
C PHE A 245 24.18 -46.21 -18.58
N PHE A 246 24.16 -46.30 -19.90
CA PHE A 246 23.41 -45.39 -20.75
C PHE A 246 21.90 -45.46 -20.47
N MET A 247 21.34 -46.66 -20.35
CA MET A 247 19.93 -46.83 -20.01
C MET A 247 19.60 -46.28 -18.62
N TYR A 248 20.50 -46.43 -17.64
CA TYR A 248 20.37 -45.81 -16.32
C TYR A 248 20.42 -44.29 -16.35
N TYR A 249 21.26 -43.71 -17.20
CA TYR A 249 21.29 -42.26 -17.39
C TYR A 249 19.99 -41.73 -18.03
N VAL A 250 19.42 -42.46 -18.99
CA VAL A 250 18.25 -42.00 -19.75
C VAL A 250 16.91 -42.33 -19.08
N SER A 251 16.75 -43.53 -18.51
CA SER A 251 15.42 -44.03 -18.12
C SER A 251 15.34 -45.04 -16.97
N TRP A 252 16.34 -45.90 -16.76
CA TRP A 252 16.26 -46.97 -15.76
C TRP A 252 16.45 -46.44 -14.34
N ASN A 253 15.77 -47.06 -13.39
CA ASN A 253 16.05 -46.85 -11.97
C ASN A 253 17.15 -47.80 -11.45
N LEU A 254 17.61 -47.56 -10.22
CA LEU A 254 18.70 -48.34 -9.62
C LEU A 254 18.36 -49.83 -9.48
N PHE A 255 17.11 -50.18 -9.18
CA PHE A 255 16.68 -51.57 -9.02
C PHE A 255 16.55 -52.33 -10.35
N GLN A 256 16.45 -51.62 -11.48
CA GLN A 256 16.54 -52.21 -12.81
C GLN A 256 17.99 -52.37 -13.26
N LEU A 257 18.84 -51.36 -12.99
CA LEU A 257 20.27 -51.39 -13.28
C LEU A 257 20.96 -52.56 -12.57
N LEU A 258 20.84 -52.64 -11.24
CA LEU A 258 21.63 -53.57 -10.42
C LEU A 258 21.54 -55.05 -10.85
N PRO A 259 20.37 -55.67 -11.06
CA PRO A 259 20.29 -57.07 -11.46
C PRO A 259 20.85 -57.29 -12.87
N VAL A 260 20.60 -56.36 -13.81
CA VAL A 260 21.13 -56.48 -15.18
C VAL A 260 22.65 -56.33 -15.19
N ALA A 261 23.18 -55.33 -14.47
CA ALA A 261 24.61 -55.13 -14.28
C ALA A 261 25.28 -56.33 -13.59
N ALA A 262 24.62 -56.96 -12.61
CA ALA A 262 25.13 -58.17 -11.97
C ALA A 262 25.23 -59.35 -12.97
N ILE A 263 24.22 -59.55 -13.82
CA ILE A 263 24.23 -60.59 -14.84
C ILE A 263 25.33 -60.32 -15.88
N VAL A 264 25.38 -59.11 -16.44
CA VAL A 264 26.41 -58.71 -17.41
C VAL A 264 27.81 -58.81 -16.79
N GLY A 265 27.96 -58.40 -15.52
CA GLY A 265 29.21 -58.48 -14.77
C GLY A 265 29.70 -59.91 -14.55
N MET A 266 28.79 -60.85 -14.24
CA MET A 266 29.15 -62.28 -14.17
C MET A 266 29.62 -62.81 -15.52
N VAL A 267 28.93 -62.46 -16.62
CA VAL A 267 29.34 -62.86 -17.97
C VAL A 267 30.72 -62.28 -18.30
N ALA A 268 30.96 -61.01 -17.98
CA ALA A 268 32.24 -60.34 -18.17
C ALA A 268 33.37 -61.03 -17.38
N PHE A 269 33.11 -61.39 -16.12
CA PHE A 269 34.10 -62.04 -15.27
C PHE A 269 34.50 -63.43 -15.80
N VAL A 270 33.52 -64.27 -16.15
CA VAL A 270 33.78 -65.63 -16.63
C VAL A 270 34.41 -65.64 -18.03
N SER A 271 33.88 -64.84 -18.96
CA SER A 271 34.43 -64.76 -20.32
C SER A 271 35.79 -64.06 -20.34
N GLY A 272 35.95 -62.99 -19.56
CA GLY A 272 37.18 -62.22 -19.43
C GLY A 272 38.33 -63.01 -18.86
N SER A 273 38.11 -63.79 -17.79
CA SER A 273 39.16 -64.68 -17.25
C SER A 273 39.69 -65.65 -18.32
N ARG A 274 38.82 -66.24 -19.13
CA ARG A 274 39.19 -67.17 -20.21
C ARG A 274 39.87 -66.47 -21.40
N ALA A 275 39.42 -65.27 -21.76
CA ALA A 275 40.00 -64.44 -22.82
C ALA A 275 41.41 -63.96 -22.44
N LEU A 276 41.57 -63.43 -21.22
CA LEU A 276 42.85 -62.95 -20.70
C LEU A 276 43.87 -64.08 -20.49
N THR A 277 43.41 -65.29 -20.12
CA THR A 277 44.28 -66.47 -20.05
C THR A 277 44.85 -66.84 -21.42
N GLU A 278 44.05 -66.69 -22.47
CA GLU A 278 44.52 -66.93 -23.84
C GLU A 278 45.50 -65.84 -24.30
N VAL A 279 45.25 -64.57 -23.95
CA VAL A 279 46.20 -63.46 -24.19
C VAL A 279 47.53 -63.74 -23.49
N GLN A 280 47.50 -64.22 -22.24
CA GLN A 280 48.71 -64.62 -21.52
C GLN A 280 49.45 -65.76 -22.23
N GLY A 281 48.74 -66.77 -22.72
CA GLY A 281 49.31 -67.88 -23.49
C GLY A 281 50.04 -67.41 -24.76
N ARG A 282 49.44 -66.49 -25.51
CA ARG A 282 50.08 -65.85 -26.69
C ARG A 282 51.36 -65.11 -26.29
N ARG A 283 51.32 -64.37 -25.18
CA ARG A 283 52.48 -63.66 -24.66
C ARG A 283 53.63 -64.57 -24.27
N LEU A 284 53.33 -65.75 -23.71
CA LEU A 284 54.33 -66.78 -23.38
C LEU A 284 54.89 -67.47 -24.62
N ALA A 285 54.11 -67.56 -25.70
CA ALA A 285 54.55 -68.06 -27.00
C ALA A 285 55.37 -67.04 -27.82
N GLY A 286 55.63 -65.84 -27.28
CA GLY A 286 56.40 -64.79 -27.95
C GLY A 286 55.59 -63.89 -28.89
N GLU A 287 54.26 -64.03 -28.89
CA GLU A 287 53.36 -63.23 -29.72
C GLU A 287 52.88 -62.02 -28.91
N ARG A 288 53.31 -60.81 -29.30
CA ARG A 288 52.97 -59.54 -28.64
C ARG A 288 52.27 -58.62 -29.61
#